data_AF-A0AAV9D1A7-F1
#
_entry.id   AF-A0AAV9D1A7-F1
#
_cell.length_a   1.000
_cell.length_b   1.000
_cell.length_c   1.000
_cell.angle_alpha   90.00
_cell.angle_beta   90.00
_cell.angle_gamma   90.00
#
_symmetry.space_group_name_H-M   'P 1'
#
loop_
_entity.id
_entity.type
_entity.pdbx_description
1 polymer ?
#
loop_
_entity_poly.entity_id
_entity_poly.type
_entity_poly.pdbx_seq_one_letter_code
_entity_poly.pdbx_strand_id
1 'polypeptide(L)'
;MSFSVAYKLLILSLFLPLMFISGFTSAENENPANIFSKAFRCLDDQNVYSRCQEDYRINVAGNINVPYDETDTYCSGPCLIETKLVLDCIDGIMSNFLFYNSATTKNIRSTLRSGCSHTNRRGNFNVAENLEEESNGGDKKFKPIYYAWVSLFLGLLML
;
A
#
# COMPACT_ATOMS: atom_id res chain seq x y z
N MET A 1 -17.28 52.01 -7.88
CA MET A 1 -16.14 51.06 -7.83
C MET A 1 -15.95 50.39 -6.46
N SER A 2 -16.48 50.92 -5.34
CA SER A 2 -16.29 50.31 -4.00
C SER A 2 -17.16 49.09 -3.68
N PHE A 3 -18.32 48.89 -4.34
CA PHE A 3 -19.23 47.76 -4.06
C PHE A 3 -18.71 46.40 -4.56
N SER A 4 -17.93 46.38 -5.65
CA SER A 4 -17.37 45.14 -6.21
C SER A 4 -16.24 44.57 -5.34
N VAL A 5 -15.46 45.43 -4.67
CA VAL A 5 -14.38 44.97 -3.78
C VAL A 5 -14.95 44.34 -2.50
N ALA A 6 -16.03 44.90 -1.96
CA ALA A 6 -16.69 44.38 -0.76
C ALA A 6 -17.32 42.99 -0.99
N TYR A 7 -17.93 42.75 -2.15
CA TYR A 7 -18.51 41.44 -2.49
C TYR A 7 -17.43 40.36 -2.67
N LYS A 8 -16.29 40.70 -3.29
CA LYS A 8 -15.14 39.80 -3.44
C LYS A 8 -14.52 39.42 -2.10
N LEU A 9 -14.40 40.38 -1.18
CA LEU A 9 -13.89 40.15 0.18
C LEU A 9 -14.84 39.29 1.04
N LEU A 10 -16.16 39.45 0.87
CA LEU A 10 -17.17 38.64 1.56
C LEU A 10 -17.24 37.19 1.05
N ILE A 11 -17.03 36.95 -0.25
CA ILE A 11 -16.98 35.59 -0.80
C ILE A 11 -15.70 34.86 -0.37
N LEU A 12 -14.56 35.57 -0.33
CA LEU A 12 -13.28 35.00 0.08
C LEU A 12 -13.29 34.54 1.55
N SER A 13 -13.96 35.29 2.44
CA SER A 13 -14.07 34.95 3.86
C SER A 13 -15.02 33.79 4.16
N LEU A 14 -16.02 33.54 3.30
CA LEU A 14 -16.95 32.41 3.42
C LEU A 14 -16.40 31.09 2.84
N PHE A 15 -15.50 31.15 1.85
CA PHE A 15 -14.91 29.96 1.22
C PHE A 15 -13.70 29.39 1.95
N LEU A 16 -12.91 30.24 2.62
CA LEU A 16 -11.79 29.81 3.46
C LEU A 16 -12.19 28.72 4.47
N PRO A 17 -13.25 28.87 5.29
CA PRO A 17 -13.62 27.84 6.26
C PRO A 17 -14.20 26.56 5.62
N LEU A 18 -14.77 26.63 4.41
CA LEU A 18 -15.32 25.45 3.71
C LEU A 18 -14.24 24.53 3.12
N MET A 19 -13.05 25.07 2.79
CA MET A 19 -11.90 24.26 2.38
C MET A 19 -11.24 23.52 3.55
N PHE A 20 -11.37 24.02 4.79
CA PHE A 20 -10.76 23.38 5.97
C PHE A 20 -11.59 22.20 6.51
N ILE A 21 -12.88 22.11 6.21
CA ILE A 21 -13.77 21.06 6.74
C ILE A 21 -13.63 19.72 5.99
N SER A 22 -13.17 19.72 4.72
CA SER A 22 -12.94 18.48 3.96
C SER A 22 -11.53 17.89 4.11
N GLY A 23 -10.64 18.55 4.88
CA GLY A 23 -9.25 18.14 5.10
C GLY A 23 -8.92 17.52 6.45
N PHE A 24 -9.79 17.68 7.47
CA PHE A 24 -9.61 17.02 8.77
C PHE A 24 -10.43 15.73 8.84
N THR A 25 -10.08 14.76 8.00
CA THR A 25 -10.11 13.39 8.51
C THR A 25 -8.95 13.32 9.49
N SER A 26 -9.22 13.25 10.79
CA SER A 26 -8.24 12.81 11.76
C SER A 26 -7.80 11.41 11.31
N ALA A 27 -6.74 11.33 10.51
CA ALA A 27 -5.93 10.14 10.50
C ALA A 27 -5.53 9.98 11.95
N GLU A 28 -6.04 8.95 12.61
CA GLU A 28 -5.50 8.49 13.88
C GLU A 28 -3.99 8.43 13.66
N ASN A 29 -3.26 9.36 14.28
CA ASN A 29 -1.81 9.43 14.14
C ASN A 29 -1.22 8.27 14.96
N GLU A 30 -1.52 7.04 14.54
CA GLU A 30 -0.68 5.92 14.86
C GLU A 30 0.70 6.29 14.30
N ASN A 31 1.63 6.60 15.21
CA ASN A 31 3.00 6.89 14.85
C ASN A 31 3.47 5.79 13.87
N PRO A 32 4.04 6.13 12.70
CA PRO A 32 4.51 5.13 11.73
C PRO A 32 5.44 4.07 12.37
N ALA A 33 6.17 4.44 13.44
CA ALA A 33 6.94 3.50 14.24
C ALA A 33 6.08 2.44 14.97
N ASN A 34 4.90 2.81 15.48
CA ASN A 34 3.94 1.89 16.11
C ASN A 34 3.34 0.93 15.07
N ILE A 35 3.01 1.42 13.88
CA ILE A 35 2.49 0.57 12.79
C ILE A 35 3.55 -0.45 12.35
N PHE A 36 4.79 0.00 12.15
CA PHE A 36 5.90 -0.89 11.82
C PHE A 36 6.15 -1.91 12.94
N SER A 37 6.09 -1.49 14.21
CA SER A 37 6.24 -2.39 15.37
C SER A 37 5.14 -3.45 15.44
N LYS A 38 3.88 -3.08 15.16
CA LYS A 38 2.77 -4.03 15.11
C LYS A 38 2.90 -5.00 13.93
N ALA A 39 3.24 -4.51 12.75
CA ALA A 39 3.45 -5.36 11.57
C ALA A 39 4.67 -6.29 11.73
N PHE A 40 5.73 -5.82 12.38
CA PHE A 40 6.90 -6.62 12.73
C PHE A 40 6.52 -7.81 13.62
N ARG A 41 5.57 -7.63 14.55
CA ARG A 41 5.07 -8.76 15.36
C ARG A 41 4.45 -9.85 14.50
N CYS A 42 3.78 -9.55 13.39
CA CYS A 42 3.27 -10.59 12.48
C CYS A 42 4.38 -11.39 11.81
N LEU A 43 5.53 -10.75 11.53
CA LEU A 43 6.69 -11.39 10.89
C LEU A 43 7.47 -12.27 11.88
N ASP A 44 7.51 -11.88 13.15
CA ASP A 44 8.26 -12.52 14.24
C ASP A 44 7.39 -13.47 15.10
N ASP A 45 6.10 -13.60 14.81
CA ASP A 45 5.20 -14.47 15.59
C ASP A 45 5.50 -15.95 15.33
N GLN A 46 6.19 -16.58 16.29
CA GLN A 46 6.49 -18.01 16.30
C GLN A 46 5.23 -18.90 16.30
N ASN A 47 4.07 -18.37 16.69
CA ASN A 47 2.81 -19.12 16.61
C ASN A 47 2.26 -19.19 15.19
N VAL A 48 2.59 -18.20 14.34
CA VAL A 48 2.20 -18.21 12.92
C VAL A 48 3.22 -19.01 12.11
N TYR A 49 4.51 -18.80 12.36
CA TYR A 49 5.57 -19.60 11.77
C TYR A 49 5.97 -20.78 12.64
N SER A 50 5.11 -21.79 12.66
CA SER A 50 5.28 -22.98 13.50
C SER A 50 6.07 -24.09 12.81
N ARG A 51 5.97 -24.20 11.48
CA ARG A 51 6.52 -25.33 10.71
C ARG A 51 7.35 -24.93 9.51
N CYS A 52 7.29 -23.67 9.07
CA CYS A 52 8.14 -23.19 8.00
C CYS A 52 9.58 -22.98 8.47
N GLN A 53 10.55 -23.46 7.68
CA GLN A 53 11.96 -23.20 7.89
C GLN A 53 12.24 -21.69 7.81
N GLU A 54 13.05 -21.18 8.74
CA GLU A 54 13.31 -19.74 8.89
C GLU A 54 13.86 -19.09 7.61
N ASP A 55 14.73 -19.80 6.90
CA ASP A 55 15.38 -19.31 5.67
C ASP A 55 14.40 -19.02 4.54
N TYR A 56 13.23 -19.68 4.54
CA TYR A 56 12.21 -19.56 3.49
C TYR A 56 11.09 -18.59 3.86
N ARG A 57 11.11 -18.02 5.06
CA ARG A 57 10.11 -17.05 5.51
C ARG A 57 10.31 -15.70 4.80
N ILE A 58 9.23 -14.93 4.68
CA ILE A 58 9.37 -13.53 4.28
C ILE A 58 10.07 -12.74 5.39
N ASN A 59 11.10 -12.00 5.03
CA ASN A 59 11.81 -11.14 5.97
C ASN A 59 11.26 -9.71 5.97
N VAL A 60 11.72 -8.89 6.92
CA VAL A 60 11.37 -7.46 6.99
C VAL A 60 11.76 -6.67 5.74
N ALA A 61 12.74 -7.17 4.98
CA ALA A 61 13.13 -6.57 3.71
C ALA A 61 12.13 -6.84 2.58
N GLY A 62 11.15 -7.73 2.80
CA GLY A 62 10.15 -8.12 1.81
C GLY A 62 10.64 -9.17 0.83
N ASN A 63 11.65 -9.97 1.19
CA ASN A 63 12.23 -10.99 0.32
C ASN A 63 11.82 -12.40 0.76
N ILE A 64 11.64 -13.30 -0.21
CA ILE A 64 11.37 -14.74 -0.02
C ILE A 64 12.49 -15.50 -0.72
N ASN A 65 13.34 -16.19 0.04
CA ASN A 65 14.57 -16.81 -0.47
C ASN A 65 14.41 -18.32 -0.59
N VAL A 66 13.48 -18.77 -1.42
CA VAL A 66 13.26 -20.19 -1.69
C VAL A 66 14.10 -20.61 -2.89
N PRO A 67 15.05 -21.55 -2.75
CA PRO A 67 15.81 -22.06 -3.88
C PRO A 67 14.89 -22.86 -4.81
N TYR A 68 15.27 -22.95 -6.09
CA TYR A 68 14.44 -23.60 -7.11
C TYR A 68 14.06 -25.04 -6.72
N ASP A 69 15.03 -25.81 -6.20
CA ASP A 69 14.87 -27.21 -5.81
C ASP A 69 13.87 -27.42 -4.66
N GLU A 70 13.61 -26.38 -3.85
CA GLU A 70 12.68 -26.42 -2.71
C GLU A 70 11.30 -25.83 -3.04
N THR A 71 11.09 -25.39 -4.29
CA THR A 71 9.84 -24.76 -4.72
C THR A 71 8.63 -25.66 -4.46
N ASP A 72 8.73 -26.95 -4.80
CA ASP A 72 7.62 -27.88 -4.67
C ASP A 72 7.28 -28.10 -3.19
N THR A 73 8.29 -28.29 -2.34
CA THR A 73 8.14 -28.41 -0.88
C THR A 73 7.54 -27.14 -0.28
N TYR A 74 8.01 -25.97 -0.68
CA TYR A 74 7.49 -24.69 -0.20
C TYR A 74 6.03 -24.47 -0.58
N CYS A 75 5.68 -24.73 -1.85
CA CYS A 75 4.35 -24.47 -2.39
C CYS A 75 3.28 -25.47 -1.96
N SER A 76 3.68 -26.71 -1.63
CA SER A 76 2.78 -27.73 -1.09
C SER A 76 2.82 -27.85 0.43
N GLY A 77 3.77 -27.16 1.07
CA GLY A 77 4.05 -27.25 2.49
C GLY A 77 3.43 -26.14 3.34
N PRO A 78 3.73 -26.14 4.64
CA PRO A 78 3.22 -25.16 5.58
C PRO A 78 3.73 -23.74 5.29
N CYS A 79 4.92 -23.59 4.71
CA CYS A 79 5.51 -22.28 4.41
C CYS A 79 4.60 -21.37 3.58
N LEU A 80 4.00 -21.87 2.49
CA LEU A 80 3.08 -21.05 1.70
C LEU A 80 1.84 -20.61 2.51
N ILE A 81 1.34 -21.49 3.37
CA ILE A 81 0.15 -21.23 4.19
C ILE A 81 0.49 -20.21 5.29
N GLU A 82 1.57 -20.44 6.03
CA GLU A 82 2.05 -19.56 7.10
C GLU A 82 2.41 -18.17 6.56
N THR A 83 3.12 -18.07 5.43
CA THR A 83 3.42 -16.78 4.80
C THR A 83 2.14 -16.03 4.43
N LYS A 84 1.09 -16.70 3.94
CA LYS A 84 -0.20 -16.04 3.65
C LYS A 84 -0.87 -15.51 4.92
N LEU A 85 -0.85 -16.28 6.02
CA LEU A 85 -1.39 -15.85 7.32
C LEU A 85 -0.66 -14.62 7.86
N VAL A 86 0.67 -14.54 7.68
CA VAL A 86 1.45 -13.36 8.04
C VAL A 86 1.03 -12.14 7.22
N LEU A 87 0.83 -12.29 5.91
CA LEU A 87 0.36 -11.20 5.06
C LEU A 87 -1.04 -10.73 5.47
N ASP A 88 -1.93 -11.66 5.84
CA ASP A 88 -3.28 -11.34 6.32
C ASP A 88 -3.23 -10.61 7.69
N CYS A 89 -2.30 -10.99 8.58
CA CYS A 89 -2.04 -10.30 9.84
C CYS A 89 -1.57 -8.85 9.60
N ILE A 90 -0.65 -8.63 8.65
CA ILE A 90 -0.17 -7.30 8.27
C ILE A 90 -1.31 -6.46 7.67
N ASP A 91 -2.10 -7.05 6.75
CA ASP A 91 -3.25 -6.38 6.13
C ASP A 91 -4.31 -5.96 7.17
N GLY A 92 -4.47 -6.74 8.24
CA GLY A 92 -5.36 -6.42 9.36
C GLY A 92 -4.88 -5.23 10.22
N ILE A 93 -3.59 -4.88 10.17
CA ILE A 93 -3.02 -3.73 10.86
C ILE A 93 -3.00 -2.50 9.93
N MET A 94 -2.48 -2.67 8.71
CA MET A 94 -2.39 -1.59 7.72
C MET A 94 -2.52 -2.11 6.29
N SER A 95 -3.54 -1.65 5.58
CA SER A 95 -3.88 -2.08 4.22
C SER A 95 -2.87 -1.71 3.12
N ASN A 96 -1.95 -0.78 3.39
CA ASN A 96 -0.89 -0.34 2.48
C ASN A 96 0.49 -0.41 3.16
N PHE A 97 0.74 -1.47 3.92
CA PHE A 97 2.07 -1.73 4.47
C PHE A 97 3.11 -1.85 3.36
N LEU A 98 4.26 -1.21 3.57
CA LEU A 98 5.40 -1.25 2.66
C LEU A 98 6.57 -1.94 3.35
N PHE A 99 7.09 -3.00 2.72
CA PHE A 99 8.36 -3.61 3.07
C PHE A 99 9.53 -2.69 2.66
N TYR A 100 10.75 -2.96 3.15
CA TYR A 100 11.90 -2.12 2.80
C TYR A 100 12.22 -2.10 1.30
N ASN A 101 11.90 -3.16 0.56
CA ASN A 101 12.00 -3.18 -0.90
C ASN A 101 10.83 -2.45 -1.61
N SER A 102 10.02 -1.68 -0.88
CA SER A 102 8.83 -0.98 -1.37
C SER A 102 7.70 -1.89 -1.86
N ALA A 103 7.75 -3.19 -1.55
CA ALA A 103 6.66 -4.10 -1.84
C ALA A 103 5.48 -3.88 -0.89
N THR A 104 4.27 -4.04 -1.43
CA THR A 104 3.05 -4.22 -0.64
C THR A 104 2.79 -5.70 -0.38
N THR A 105 1.94 -6.02 0.58
CA THR A 105 1.43 -7.40 0.79
C THR A 105 0.81 -8.00 -0.47
N LYS A 106 0.20 -7.18 -1.34
CA LYS A 106 -0.32 -7.60 -2.65
C LYS A 106 0.79 -8.02 -3.60
N ASN A 107 1.89 -7.28 -3.66
CA ASN A 107 3.03 -7.64 -4.49
C ASN A 107 3.61 -8.98 -4.05
N ILE A 108 3.79 -9.18 -2.75
CA ILE A 108 4.24 -10.47 -2.19
C ILE A 108 3.27 -11.60 -2.57
N ARG A 109 1.96 -11.40 -2.39
CA ARG A 109 0.94 -12.41 -2.72
C ARG A 109 0.95 -12.75 -4.22
N SER A 110 1.21 -11.77 -5.08
CA SER A 110 1.40 -11.99 -6.52
C SER A 110 2.65 -12.83 -6.79
N THR A 111 3.79 -12.48 -6.17
CA THR A 111 5.04 -13.25 -6.27
C THR A 111 4.85 -14.69 -5.83
N LEU A 112 4.19 -14.94 -4.70
CA LEU A 112 3.87 -16.30 -4.23
C LEU A 112 2.99 -17.05 -5.24
N ARG A 113 2.00 -16.39 -5.82
CA ARG A 113 1.11 -16.99 -6.83
C ARG A 113 1.89 -17.38 -8.09
N SER A 114 2.74 -16.49 -8.59
CA SER A 114 3.57 -16.74 -9.77
C SER A 114 4.60 -17.84 -9.51
N GLY A 115 5.33 -17.76 -8.40
CA GLY A 115 6.34 -18.74 -7.99
C GLY A 115 5.77 -20.13 -7.73
N CYS A 116 4.53 -20.24 -7.23
CA CYS A 116 3.87 -21.53 -7.02
C CYS A 116 2.97 -21.99 -8.18
N SER A 117 2.90 -21.22 -9.28
CA SER A 117 2.08 -21.59 -10.44
C SER A 117 2.69 -22.76 -11.23
N HIS A 118 1.96 -23.23 -12.24
CA HIS A 118 2.45 -24.20 -13.23
C HIS A 118 2.97 -23.51 -14.51
N THR A 119 3.36 -22.24 -14.42
CA THR A 119 3.92 -21.47 -15.54
C THR A 119 5.44 -21.55 -15.57
N ASN A 120 6.06 -20.95 -16.59
CA ASN A 120 7.51 -20.77 -16.65
C ASN A 120 8.09 -19.87 -15.54
N ARG A 121 7.24 -19.19 -14.75
CA ARG A 121 7.62 -18.42 -13.56
C ARG A 121 7.67 -19.26 -12.29
N ARG A 122 7.38 -20.57 -12.36
CA ARG A 122 7.49 -21.47 -11.20
C ARG A 122 8.90 -21.41 -10.61
N GLY A 123 8.98 -21.29 -9.28
CA GLY A 123 10.24 -21.16 -8.54
C GLY A 123 10.86 -19.77 -8.56
N ASN A 124 10.24 -18.80 -9.24
CA ASN A 124 10.65 -17.40 -9.19
C ASN A 124 9.90 -16.69 -8.05
N PHE A 125 10.59 -16.46 -6.94
CA PHE A 125 10.12 -15.69 -5.79
C PHE A 125 10.73 -14.28 -5.72
N ASN A 126 11.23 -13.76 -6.85
CA ASN A 126 11.76 -12.41 -6.92
C ASN A 126 10.62 -11.37 -6.85
N VAL A 127 10.56 -10.67 -5.72
CA VAL A 127 9.54 -9.65 -5.46
C VAL A 127 9.74 -8.40 -6.32
N ALA A 128 10.99 -8.05 -6.63
CA ALA A 128 11.30 -6.86 -7.42
C ALA A 128 10.74 -6.95 -8.85
N GLU A 129 10.83 -8.12 -9.49
CA GLU A 129 10.26 -8.34 -10.82
C GLU A 129 8.74 -8.11 -10.88
N ASN A 130 8.02 -8.41 -9.79
CA ASN A 130 6.57 -8.22 -9.72
C ASN A 130 6.19 -6.74 -9.49
N LEU A 131 7.08 -5.92 -8.93
CA LEU A 131 6.87 -4.48 -8.75
C LEU A 131 6.91 -3.74 -10.07
N GLU A 132 7.85 -4.11 -10.95
CA GLU A 132 8.00 -3.49 -12.26
C GLU A 132 6.78 -3.75 -13.15
N GLU A 133 6.22 -4.96 -13.10
CA GLU A 133 5.01 -5.33 -13.85
C GLU A 133 3.77 -4.51 -13.44
N GLU A 134 3.56 -4.24 -12.14
CA GLU A 134 2.46 -3.39 -11.69
C GLU A 134 2.68 -1.90 -12.02
N SER A 135 3.92 -1.42 -11.96
CA SER A 135 4.24 -0.02 -12.28
C SER A 135 3.95 0.34 -13.74
N ASN A 136 4.11 -0.62 -14.65
CA ASN A 136 3.80 -0.46 -16.08
C ASN A 136 2.29 -0.55 -16.37
N GLY A 137 1.48 -1.07 -15.44
CA GLY A 137 0.02 -1.25 -15.58
C GLY A 137 -0.84 -0.30 -14.75
N GLY A 138 -0.25 0.58 -13.93
CA GLY A 138 -0.96 1.43 -12.97
C GLY A 138 -1.65 2.64 -13.61
N ASP A 139 -2.95 2.53 -13.89
CA ASP A 139 -3.82 3.65 -14.24
C ASP A 139 -3.77 4.75 -13.16
N LYS A 140 -3.15 5.89 -13.51
CA LYS A 140 -3.19 7.11 -12.69
C LYS A 140 -4.63 7.61 -12.66
N LYS A 141 -5.37 7.32 -11.57
CA LYS A 141 -6.70 7.91 -11.33
C LYS A 141 -6.57 9.42 -11.11
N PHE A 142 -6.63 10.16 -12.22
CA PHE A 142 -6.80 11.61 -12.26
C PHE A 142 -8.12 11.96 -11.53
N LYS A 143 -8.10 12.81 -10.50
CA LYS A 143 -9.31 13.24 -9.77
C LYS A 143 -9.86 14.53 -10.40
N PRO A 144 -10.85 14.47 -11.33
CA PRO A 144 -11.34 15.63 -12.07
C PRO A 144 -12.06 16.66 -11.20
N ILE A 145 -12.54 16.25 -10.01
CA ILE A 145 -13.32 17.09 -9.11
C ILE A 145 -12.47 18.27 -8.59
N TYR A 146 -11.20 18.06 -8.28
CA TYR A 146 -10.34 19.14 -7.77
C TYR A 146 -10.15 20.27 -8.81
N TYR A 147 -9.89 19.91 -10.06
CA TYR A 147 -9.69 20.89 -11.14
C TYR A 147 -10.95 21.65 -11.52
N ALA A 148 -12.13 21.01 -11.45
CA ALA A 148 -13.40 21.69 -11.71
C ALA A 148 -13.65 22.83 -10.69
N TRP A 149 -13.31 22.59 -9.43
CA TRP A 149 -13.49 23.57 -8.36
C TRP A 149 -12.46 24.70 -8.46
N VAL A 150 -11.20 24.39 -8.78
CA VAL A 150 -10.15 25.39 -9.03
C VAL A 150 -10.52 26.30 -10.20
N SER A 151 -10.98 25.75 -11.32
CA SER A 151 -11.38 26.52 -12.50
C SER A 151 -12.60 27.42 -12.26
N LEU A 152 -13.58 26.94 -11.51
CA LEU A 152 -14.77 27.73 -11.17
C LEU A 152 -14.42 28.88 -10.21
N PHE A 153 -13.48 28.65 -9.29
CA PHE A 153 -12.96 29.68 -8.39
C PHE A 153 -12.12 30.73 -9.10
N LEU A 154 -11.26 30.30 -10.04
CA LEU A 154 -10.44 31.22 -10.84
C LEU A 154 -11.31 32.09 -11.77
N GLY A 155 -12.36 31.52 -12.35
CA GLY A 155 -13.34 32.26 -13.15
C GLY A 155 -14.10 33.32 -12.34
N LEU A 156 -14.48 32.99 -11.10
CA LEU A 156 -15.17 33.91 -10.19
C LEU A 156 -14.26 35.05 -9.69
N LEU A 157 -12.94 34.82 -9.60
CA LEU A 157 -11.96 35.85 -9.24
C LEU A 157 -11.80 36.91 -10.34
N MET A 158 -11.97 36.51 -11.60
CA MET A 158 -11.78 37.33 -12.80
C MET A 158 -13.04 38.14 -13.22
N LEU A 159 -14.20 37.87 -12.59
CA LEU A 159 -15.46 38.62 -12.73
C LEU A 159 -15.59 39.67 -11.61
#